data_AF-A0A1B1U471-F1
#
_entry.id   AF-A0A1B1U471-F1
#
_cell.length_a   1.000
_cell.length_b   1.000
_cell.length_c   1.000
_cell.angle_alpha   90.00
_cell.angle_beta   90.00
_cell.angle_gamma   90.00
#
_symmetry.space_group_name_H-M   'P 1'
#
loop_
_entity.id
_entity.type
_entity.pdbx_description
1 polymer ?
#
loop_
_entity_poly.entity_id
_entity_poly.type
_entity_poly.pdbx_seq_one_letter_code
_entity_poly.pdbx_strand_id
1 'polypeptide(L)'
;MFDFKEQIIDGELQHINGQELRICLNQEFDSKSPCVLSAHNDTEYVLISSTLLKNLLERMRTLQEEVFEMSLERDIVNEMPLDFEDVMSVARAKIEEKHQKLLPTDCDALVKEIKKEYPNLFYNIDKYLRK
;
A
#
# COMPACT_ATOMS: atom_id res chain seq x y z
N MET A 1 -2.22 17.77 0.24
CA MET A 1 -2.59 18.48 -1.01
C MET A 1 -1.34 18.47 -1.87
N PHE A 2 -1.35 17.72 -2.97
CA PHE A 2 -0.20 17.69 -3.89
C PHE A 2 -0.25 18.99 -4.69
N ASP A 3 0.75 19.85 -4.49
CA ASP A 3 0.85 21.13 -5.18
C ASP A 3 1.51 20.88 -6.54
N PHE A 4 0.68 20.68 -7.56
CA PHE A 4 1.16 20.52 -8.93
C PHE A 4 1.54 21.90 -9.44
N LYS A 5 2.83 22.16 -9.59
CA LYS A 5 3.28 23.33 -10.33
C LYS A 5 2.82 23.17 -11.78
N GLU A 6 1.91 24.03 -12.22
CA GLU A 6 1.48 24.10 -13.61
C GLU A 6 2.68 24.52 -14.47
N GLN A 7 3.31 23.54 -15.12
CA GLN A 7 4.23 23.80 -16.21
C GLN A 7 3.46 23.57 -17.50
N ILE A 8 3.14 24.67 -18.21
CA ILE A 8 2.49 24.61 -19.50
C ILE A 8 3.55 24.24 -20.54
N ILE A 9 3.51 23.00 -21.02
CA ILE A 9 4.42 22.49 -22.04
C ILE A 9 3.61 22.24 -23.32
N ASP A 10 3.89 23.02 -24.35
CA ASP A 10 3.31 22.81 -25.67
C ASP A 10 4.08 21.71 -26.43
N GLY A 11 3.35 20.80 -27.06
CA GLY A 11 3.92 19.69 -27.81
C GLY A 11 3.03 19.21 -28.95
N GLU A 12 3.65 18.66 -29.98
CA GLU A 12 2.94 18.06 -31.11
C GLU A 12 2.68 16.58 -30.83
N LEU A 13 1.42 16.15 -31.02
CA LEU A 13 1.00 14.76 -30.89
C LEU A 13 0.88 14.15 -32.29
N GLN A 14 1.79 13.23 -32.62
CA GLN A 14 1.83 12.52 -33.89
C GLN A 14 1.42 11.06 -33.69
N HIS A 15 0.48 10.59 -34.49
CA HIS A 15 0.13 9.17 -34.55
C HIS A 15 1.17 8.44 -35.39
N ILE A 16 1.98 7.56 -34.78
CA ILE A 16 2.97 6.74 -35.51
C ILE A 16 2.27 5.55 -36.17
N ASN A 17 1.35 4.91 -35.43
CA ASN A 17 0.48 3.82 -35.87
C ASN A 17 -0.77 3.80 -34.96
N GLY A 18 -1.85 3.09 -35.32
CA GLY A 18 -3.11 3.11 -34.58
C GLY A 18 -3.08 2.74 -33.08
N GLN A 19 -1.92 2.36 -32.52
CA GLN A 19 -1.69 2.07 -31.10
C GLN A 19 -0.57 2.92 -30.46
N GLU A 20 0.19 3.69 -31.23
CA GLU A 20 1.37 4.41 -30.74
C GLU A 20 1.24 5.92 -30.98
N LEU A 21 1.29 6.67 -29.89
CA LEU A 21 1.28 8.13 -29.88
C LEU A 21 2.68 8.63 -29.57
N ARG A 22 3.20 9.53 -30.40
CA ARG A 22 4.43 10.27 -30.13
C ARG A 22 4.07 11.67 -29.69
N ILE A 23 4.57 12.07 -28.53
CA ILE A 23 4.49 13.45 -28.06
C ILE A 23 5.90 14.04 -28.20
N CYS A 24 6.04 15.05 -29.06
CA CYS A 24 7.25 15.85 -29.17
C CYS A 24 7.07 17.09 -28.31
N LEU A 25 7.74 17.13 -27.16
CA LEU A 25 7.74 18.29 -26.28
C LEU A 25 8.76 19.31 -26.77
N ASN A 26 8.37 20.58 -26.85
CA ASN A 26 9.26 21.67 -27.28
C ASN A 26 10.18 22.17 -26.15
N GLN A 27 10.02 21.63 -24.94
CA GLN A 27 10.78 22.00 -23.74
C GLN A 27 11.26 20.72 -23.05
N GLU A 28 12.36 20.82 -22.27
CA GLU A 28 12.80 19.70 -21.45
C GLU A 28 11.74 19.35 -20.40
N PHE A 29 11.38 18.07 -20.36
CA PHE A 29 10.48 17.54 -19.36
C PHE A 29 11.23 17.34 -18.04
N ASP A 30 10.82 18.03 -16.98
CA ASP A 30 11.34 17.75 -15.65
C ASP A 30 10.84 16.40 -15.17
N SER A 31 11.70 15.39 -15.27
CA SER A 31 11.42 14.02 -14.83
C SER A 31 10.99 13.88 -13.37
N LYS A 32 11.17 14.93 -12.54
CA LYS A 32 10.85 14.95 -11.11
C LYS A 32 9.44 15.43 -10.79
N SER A 33 8.74 16.07 -11.73
CA SER A 33 7.39 16.60 -11.51
C SER A 33 6.38 16.06 -12.52
N PRO A 34 5.12 15.79 -12.10
CA PRO A 34 4.04 15.47 -13.03
C PRO A 34 3.66 16.67 -13.89
N CYS A 35 3.36 16.44 -15.17
CA CYS A 35 2.79 17.45 -16.06
C CYS A 35 1.35 17.09 -16.39
N VAL A 36 0.44 18.06 -16.29
CA VAL A 36 -0.95 17.90 -16.70
C VAL A 36 -1.05 18.25 -18.19
N LEU A 37 -1.81 17.45 -18.93
CA LEU A 37 -2.12 17.63 -20.34
C LEU A 37 -3.64 17.80 -20.46
N SER A 38 -4.08 18.98 -20.87
CA SER A 38 -5.51 19.26 -21.10
C SER A 38 -5.85 18.97 -22.57
N ALA A 39 -6.78 18.05 -22.80
CA ALA A 39 -7.30 17.79 -24.14
C ALA A 39 -8.56 18.62 -24.44
N HIS A 40 -8.84 18.87 -25.72
CA HIS A 40 -10.02 19.65 -26.17
C HIS A 40 -11.38 19.11 -25.71
N ASN A 41 -11.44 17.88 -25.21
CA ASN A 41 -12.64 17.22 -24.71
C ASN A 41 -12.82 17.35 -23.17
N ASP A 42 -12.15 18.30 -22.54
CA ASP A 42 -12.18 18.52 -21.07
C ASP A 42 -11.64 17.31 -20.27
N THR A 43 -10.95 16.38 -20.92
CA THR A 43 -10.25 15.28 -20.25
C THR A 43 -8.84 15.73 -19.91
N GLU A 44 -8.51 15.67 -18.63
CA GLU A 44 -7.15 15.90 -18.14
C GLU A 44 -6.37 14.58 -18.09
N TYR A 45 -5.18 14.59 -18.68
CA TYR A 45 -4.22 13.50 -18.60
C TYR A 45 -3.01 13.96 -17.79
N VAL A 46 -2.28 13.02 -17.19
CA VAL A 46 -1.04 13.33 -16.47
C VAL A 46 0.11 12.54 -17.07
N LEU A 47 1.15 13.25 -17.51
CA LEU A 47 2.41 12.67 -17.92
C LEU A 47 3.36 12.62 -16.72
N ILE A 48 3.87 11.43 -16.42
CA ILE A 48 4.87 11.20 -15.38
C ILE A 48 6.01 10.37 -15.94
N SER A 49 7.22 10.60 -15.43
CA SER A 49 8.35 9.73 -15.78
C SER A 49 8.13 8.32 -15.21
N SER A 50 8.64 7.30 -15.91
CA SER A 50 8.57 5.91 -15.43
C SER A 50 9.27 5.74 -14.08
N THR A 51 10.35 6.50 -13.83
CA THR A 51 11.05 6.54 -12.55
C THR A 51 10.16 7.09 -11.44
N LEU A 52 9.45 8.20 -11.69
CA LEU A 52 8.53 8.78 -10.71
C LEU A 52 7.37 7.83 -10.40
N LEU A 53 6.79 7.19 -11.42
CA LEU A 53 5.73 6.19 -11.23
C LEU A 53 6.23 5.01 -10.38
N LYS A 54 7.40 4.44 -10.69
CA LYS A 54 7.99 3.35 -9.91
C LYS A 54 8.19 3.76 -8.45
N ASN A 55 8.76 4.94 -8.21
CA ASN A 55 8.98 5.45 -6.86
C ASN A 55 7.66 5.66 -6.10
N LEU A 56 6.60 6.12 -6.78
CA LEU A 56 5.28 6.27 -6.18
C LEU A 56 4.70 4.90 -5.79
N LEU A 57 4.76 3.93 -6.69
CA LEU A 57 4.26 2.57 -6.44
C LEU A 57 4.99 1.90 -5.27
N GLU A 58 6.32 2.00 -5.22
CA GLU A 58 7.11 1.45 -4.10
C GLU A 58 6.74 2.14 -2.78
N ARG A 59 6.58 3.47 -2.76
CA ARG A 59 6.14 4.19 -1.55
C ARG A 59 4.75 3.77 -1.11
N MET A 60 3.81 3.61 -2.04
CA MET A 60 2.45 3.15 -1.73
C MET A 60 2.49 1.74 -1.13
N ARG A 61 3.33 0.85 -1.68
CA ARG A 61 3.51 -0.49 -1.16
C ARG A 61 4.08 -0.48 0.25
N THR A 62 5.14 0.28 0.51
CA THR A 62 5.71 0.40 1.87
C THR A 62 4.70 0.96 2.86
N LEU A 63 3.91 1.97 2.48
CA LEU A 63 2.85 2.50 3.34
C LEU A 63 1.76 1.46 3.64
N GLN A 64 1.41 0.64 2.65
CA GLN A 64 0.47 -0.47 2.86
C GLN A 64 1.02 -1.51 3.84
N GLU A 65 2.30 -1.86 3.71
CA GLU A 65 3.01 -2.77 4.62
C GLU A 65 3.04 -2.21 6.06
N GLU A 66 3.39 -0.93 6.23
CA GLU A 66 3.39 -0.26 7.54
C GLU A 66 1.99 -0.21 8.18
N VAL A 67 0.97 0.15 7.41
CA VAL A 67 -0.43 0.19 7.90
C VAL A 67 -0.90 -1.20 8.31
N PHE A 68 -0.49 -2.23 7.57
CA PHE A 68 -0.81 -3.61 7.89
C PHE A 68 -0.16 -4.04 9.21
N GLU A 69 1.16 -3.84 9.37
CA GLU A 69 1.87 -4.18 10.62
C GLU A 69 1.24 -3.45 11.81
N MET A 70 0.97 -2.14 11.71
CA MET A 70 0.30 -1.39 12.79
C MET A 70 -1.08 -1.95 13.15
N SER A 71 -1.85 -2.39 12.16
CA SER A 71 -3.17 -2.99 12.39
C SER A 71 -3.04 -4.33 13.10
N LEU A 72 -2.04 -5.14 12.71
CA LEU A 72 -1.75 -6.42 13.35
C LEU A 72 -1.30 -6.24 14.81
N GLU A 73 -0.38 -5.32 15.08
CA GLU A 73 0.07 -4.98 16.43
C GLU A 73 -1.10 -4.60 17.34
N ARG A 74 -1.96 -3.70 16.85
CA ARG A 74 -3.15 -3.25 17.58
C ARG A 74 -4.08 -4.41 17.92
N ASP A 75 -4.36 -5.27 16.96
CA ASP A 75 -5.33 -6.36 17.14
C ASP A 75 -4.77 -7.47 18.03
N ILE A 76 -3.45 -7.74 17.98
CA ILE A 76 -2.76 -8.60 18.94
C ILE A 76 -2.93 -8.07 20.36
N VAL A 77 -2.64 -6.78 20.59
CA VAL A 77 -2.76 -6.15 21.92
C VAL A 77 -4.19 -6.24 22.46
N ASN A 78 -5.19 -6.04 21.60
CA ASN A 78 -6.61 -6.13 21.97
C ASN A 78 -7.00 -7.54 22.48
N GLU A 79 -6.33 -8.58 22.01
CA GLU A 79 -6.58 -9.95 22.42
C GLU A 79 -5.80 -10.38 23.68
N MET A 80 -5.01 -9.47 24.26
CA MET A 80 -4.21 -9.61 25.49
C MET A 80 -3.22 -10.78 25.41
N PRO A 81 -2.08 -10.60 24.71
CA PRO A 81 -1.06 -11.62 24.61
C PRO A 81 -0.32 -11.76 25.94
N LEU A 82 0.11 -12.98 26.28
CA LEU A 82 1.03 -13.24 27.38
C LEU A 82 2.43 -12.76 27.03
N ASP A 83 2.87 -13.09 25.82
CA ASP A 83 4.10 -12.61 25.21
C ASP A 83 3.77 -12.07 23.80
N PHE A 84 3.97 -10.77 23.62
CA PHE A 84 3.63 -10.07 22.38
C PHE A 84 4.51 -10.53 21.22
N GLU A 85 5.81 -10.73 21.46
CA GLU A 85 6.78 -11.08 20.42
C GLU A 85 6.56 -12.50 19.90
N ASP A 86 6.16 -13.43 20.78
CA ASP A 86 5.79 -14.78 20.39
C ASP A 86 4.55 -14.78 19.49
N VAL A 87 3.50 -14.04 19.86
CA VAL A 87 2.28 -13.94 19.05
C VAL A 87 2.58 -13.28 17.70
N MET A 88 3.41 -12.23 17.69
CA MET A 88 3.81 -11.56 16.45
C MET A 88 4.60 -12.48 15.52
N SER A 89 5.51 -13.29 16.08
CA SER A 89 6.28 -14.28 15.32
C SER A 89 5.39 -15.34 14.68
N VAL A 90 4.38 -15.84 15.42
CA VAL A 90 3.40 -16.79 14.89
C VAL A 90 2.53 -16.14 13.81
N ALA A 91 2.11 -14.88 14.01
CA ALA A 91 1.32 -14.15 13.02
C ALA A 91 2.07 -13.99 11.70
N ARG A 92 3.34 -13.58 11.75
CA ARG A 92 4.21 -13.45 10.56
C ARG A 92 4.39 -14.77 9.83
N ALA A 93 4.66 -15.86 10.55
CA ALA A 93 4.79 -17.19 9.96
C ALA A 93 3.51 -17.62 9.22
N LYS A 94 2.32 -17.35 9.79
CA LYS A 94 1.04 -17.63 9.14
C LYS A 94 0.79 -16.79 7.90
N ILE A 95 1.20 -15.53 7.91
CA ILE A 95 1.06 -14.64 6.75
C ILE A 95 1.95 -15.14 5.60
N GLU A 96 3.19 -15.54 5.91
CA GLU A 96 4.11 -16.14 4.94
C GLU A 96 3.57 -17.44 4.34
N GLU A 97 3.03 -18.33 5.18
CA GLU A 97 2.44 -19.61 4.75
C GLU A 97 1.25 -19.41 3.80
N LYS A 98 0.40 -18.42 4.06
CA LYS A 98 -0.79 -18.16 3.23
C LYS A 98 -0.45 -17.59 1.85
N HIS A 99 0.83 -17.28 1.54
CA HIS A 99 1.28 -16.62 0.30
C HIS A 99 0.42 -15.40 -0.09
N GLN A 100 -0.31 -14.83 0.88
CA GLN A 100 -1.14 -13.66 0.67
C GLN A 100 -0.16 -12.49 0.63
N LYS A 101 0.25 -12.10 -0.60
CA LYS A 101 0.72 -10.75 -0.86
C LYS A 101 -0.22 -9.83 -0.10
N LEU A 102 0.29 -9.08 0.88
CA LEU A 102 -0.37 -8.14 1.79
C LEU A 102 -1.60 -7.42 1.20
N LEU A 103 -2.65 -8.19 0.97
CA LEU A 103 -4.01 -7.78 0.67
C LEU A 103 -4.65 -7.52 2.04
N PRO A 104 -5.82 -6.87 2.14
CA PRO A 104 -6.41 -6.55 3.43
C PRO A 104 -6.89 -7.85 4.10
N THR A 105 -5.96 -8.62 4.64
CA THR A 105 -6.20 -9.71 5.55
C THR A 105 -6.74 -9.05 6.80
N ASP A 106 -7.93 -9.45 7.19
CA ASP A 106 -8.55 -9.01 8.42
C ASP A 106 -7.66 -9.44 9.59
N CYS A 107 -6.84 -8.50 10.10
CA CYS A 107 -5.87 -8.76 11.17
C CYS A 107 -6.58 -9.29 12.42
N ASP A 108 -7.77 -8.79 12.74
CA ASP A 108 -8.59 -9.27 13.85
C ASP A 108 -8.98 -10.74 13.66
N ALA A 109 -9.41 -11.13 12.45
CA ALA A 109 -9.70 -12.53 12.15
C ALA A 109 -8.46 -13.42 12.29
N LEU A 110 -7.30 -12.96 11.83
CA LEU A 110 -6.02 -13.68 11.95
C LEU A 110 -5.64 -13.88 13.43
N VAL A 111 -5.69 -12.83 14.24
CA VAL A 111 -5.33 -12.92 15.67
C VAL A 111 -6.30 -13.84 16.42
N LYS A 112 -7.60 -13.78 16.11
CA LYS A 112 -8.60 -14.71 16.67
C LYS A 112 -8.36 -16.17 16.26
N GLU A 113 -7.89 -16.41 15.05
CA GLU A 113 -7.46 -17.74 14.59
C GLU A 113 -6.25 -18.22 15.40
N ILE A 114 -5.23 -17.37 15.56
CA ILE A 114 -4.03 -17.67 16.36
C ILE A 114 -4.40 -17.97 17.82
N LYS A 115 -5.30 -17.21 18.42
CA LYS A 115 -5.77 -17.43 19.80
C LYS A 115 -6.52 -18.75 19.98
N LYS A 116 -7.25 -19.20 18.96
CA LYS A 116 -7.93 -20.51 18.99
C LYS A 116 -6.94 -21.67 18.90
N GLU A 117 -5.92 -21.54 18.06
CA GLU A 117 -4.91 -22.59 17.86
C GLU A 117 -3.86 -22.64 18.96
N TYR A 118 -3.46 -21.47 19.47
CA TYR A 118 -2.43 -21.30 20.49
C TYR A 118 -2.98 -20.50 21.69
N PRO A 119 -4.01 -21.01 22.40
CA PRO A 119 -4.62 -20.29 23.52
C PRO A 119 -3.64 -20.04 24.68
N ASN A 120 -2.54 -20.79 24.75
CA ASN A 120 -1.45 -20.61 25.70
C ASN A 120 -0.63 -19.34 25.48
N LEU A 121 -0.78 -18.65 24.33
CA LEU A 121 -0.11 -17.39 24.05
C LEU A 121 -0.91 -16.17 24.54
N PHE A 122 -2.13 -16.36 25.05
CA PHE A 122 -3.03 -15.27 25.45
C PHE A 122 -3.53 -15.44 26.89
N TYR A 123 -3.88 -14.33 27.52
CA TYR A 123 -4.53 -14.35 28.83
C TYR A 123 -5.93 -14.95 28.73
N ASN A 124 -6.22 -15.94 29.57
CA ASN A 124 -7.55 -16.53 29.71
C ASN A 124 -8.26 -15.98 30.96
N ILE A 125 -8.96 -14.86 30.80
CA ILE A 125 -9.65 -14.18 31.91
C ILE A 125 -10.67 -15.09 32.60
N ASP A 126 -11.42 -15.92 31.87
CA ASP A 126 -12.40 -16.84 32.44
C ASP A 126 -11.79 -17.82 33.44
N LYS A 127 -10.54 -18.25 33.20
CA LYS A 127 -9.78 -19.12 34.11
C LYS A 127 -9.34 -18.39 35.38
N TYR A 128 -9.14 -17.07 35.31
CA TYR A 128 -8.73 -16.25 36.47
C TYR A 128 -9.92 -15.75 37.29
N LEU A 129 -11.09 -15.53 36.68
CA LEU A 129 -12.30 -15.05 37.36
C LEU A 129 -13.14 -16.17 38.01
N ARG A 130 -12.90 -17.44 37.69
CA ARG A 130 -13.61 -18.60 38.30
C ARG A 130 -12.95 -19.15 39.58
N LYS A 131 -12.22 -18.31 40.33
CA LYS A 131 -11.68 -18.66 41.66
C LYS A 131 -12.52 -18.08 42.77
#